data_AF-A0A3L8DL78-F1
#
_entry.id   AF-A0A3L8DL78-F1
#
_cell.length_a   1.000
_cell.length_b   1.000
_cell.length_c   1.000
_cell.angle_alpha   90.00
_cell.angle_beta   90.00
_cell.angle_gamma   90.00
#
_symmetry.space_group_name_H-M   'P 1'
#
loop_
_entity.id
_entity.type
_entity.pdbx_description
1 polymer ?
#
loop_
_entity_poly.entity_id
_entity_poly.type
_entity_poly.pdbx_seq_one_letter_code
_entity_poly.pdbx_strand_id
1 'polypeptide(L)'
;MRDLTPEQCEELRNAAMCHVCGKPFAAGDTQVHDHCHLTGRYRGPAHSTCNLNYKDSHVIPVIFHNLSGYDAHFIIEDVANAFEGSVELLPLTKERYIAFTKNVANTADRYGARACVKLRFIDSYKFLSASLDKLASYLNRSHMRILRAEFRHLSEEDFQLLTRKGVFPYEYVNSTEKLHETRLPSRESFHSSLTGDTVADDDYAHATTVWNRFAIENLGQYSDLYLKTNVLLLADVFENFRDTCIRSYGLDPAHYYTLPGYTWDAMLLYTGIEFELLTDVDMVRFVEHGVRGGLSQCSHRYARANNRYAPSYYPSEPSSYLMY
;
A
#
# COMPACT_ATOMS: atom_id res chain seq x y z
N MET A 1 -25.88 -21.69 0.13
CA MET A 1 -24.85 -22.46 -0.58
C MET A 1 -25.40 -22.90 -1.92
N ARG A 2 -24.60 -22.90 -2.99
CA ARG A 2 -24.98 -23.49 -4.28
C ARG A 2 -24.81 -25.01 -4.22
N ASP A 3 -25.57 -25.72 -5.05
CA ASP A 3 -25.38 -27.17 -5.18
C ASP A 3 -23.99 -27.48 -5.74
N LEU A 4 -23.38 -28.55 -5.21
CA LEU A 4 -22.07 -29.02 -5.62
C LEU A 4 -22.15 -29.69 -7.01
N THR A 5 -21.13 -29.47 -7.84
CA THR A 5 -20.99 -30.25 -9.08
C THR A 5 -20.52 -31.68 -8.76
N PRO A 6 -20.74 -32.65 -9.67
CA PRO A 6 -20.24 -34.01 -9.49
C PRO A 6 -18.73 -34.07 -9.23
N GLU A 7 -17.93 -33.24 -9.90
CA GLU A 7 -16.48 -33.17 -9.67
C GLU A 7 -16.15 -32.70 -8.25
N GLN A 8 -16.87 -31.69 -7.74
CA GLN A 8 -16.68 -31.17 -6.38
C GLN A 8 -17.07 -32.19 -5.31
N CYS A 9 -18.12 -32.98 -5.55
CA CYS A 9 -18.49 -34.09 -4.68
C CYS A 9 -17.44 -35.20 -4.66
N GLU A 10 -16.75 -35.43 -5.78
CA GLU A 10 -15.63 -36.38 -5.84
C GLU A 10 -14.39 -35.85 -5.13
N GLU A 11 -14.05 -34.57 -5.36
CA GLU A 11 -12.97 -33.87 -4.65
C GLU A 11 -13.15 -33.94 -3.13
N LEU A 12 -14.34 -33.60 -2.63
CA LEU A 12 -14.65 -33.62 -1.20
C LEU A 12 -14.48 -35.03 -0.60
N ARG A 13 -14.98 -36.07 -1.29
CA ARG A 13 -14.90 -37.47 -0.82
C ARG A 13 -13.46 -38.00 -0.77
N ASN A 14 -12.63 -37.61 -1.72
CA ASN A 14 -11.26 -38.11 -1.86
C ASN A 14 -10.20 -37.18 -1.25
N ALA A 15 -10.62 -36.09 -0.61
CA ALA A 15 -9.70 -35.09 -0.11
C ALA A 15 -8.86 -35.60 1.06
N ALA A 16 -7.55 -35.63 0.86
CA ALA A 16 -6.57 -35.98 1.90
C ALA A 16 -6.15 -34.77 2.75
N MET A 17 -6.33 -33.55 2.23
CA MET A 17 -5.78 -32.31 2.79
C MET A 17 -6.87 -31.25 2.94
N CYS A 18 -6.80 -30.49 4.03
CA CYS A 18 -7.65 -29.32 4.24
C CYS A 18 -7.12 -28.15 3.40
N HIS A 19 -7.99 -27.52 2.60
CA HIS A 19 -7.61 -26.40 1.73
C HIS A 19 -7.22 -25.14 2.51
N VAL A 20 -7.78 -24.96 3.72
CA VAL A 20 -7.55 -23.76 4.55
C VAL A 20 -6.20 -23.78 5.24
N CYS A 21 -5.85 -24.88 5.91
CA CYS A 21 -4.63 -24.97 6.72
C CYS A 21 -3.51 -25.77 6.05
N GLY A 22 -3.79 -26.45 4.93
CA GLY A 22 -2.82 -27.27 4.21
C GLY A 22 -2.33 -28.49 4.99
N LYS A 23 -3.06 -28.94 6.03
CA LYS A 23 -2.73 -30.13 6.83
C LYS A 23 -3.61 -31.33 6.44
N PRO A 24 -3.13 -32.57 6.61
CA PRO A 24 -3.92 -33.76 6.33
C PRO A 24 -5.09 -33.91 7.30
N PHE A 25 -6.14 -34.61 6.87
CA PHE A 25 -7.22 -35.05 7.76
C PHE A 25 -6.77 -36.26 8.57
N ALA A 26 -6.72 -36.11 9.90
CA ALA A 26 -6.40 -37.19 10.83
C ALA A 26 -7.64 -38.02 11.18
N ALA A 27 -7.42 -39.22 11.73
CA ALA A 27 -8.50 -40.06 12.23
C ALA A 27 -9.25 -39.35 13.37
N GLY A 28 -10.53 -39.02 13.14
CA GLY A 28 -11.38 -38.28 14.08
C GLY A 28 -11.65 -36.83 13.68
N ASP A 29 -10.95 -36.30 12.66
CA ASP A 29 -11.28 -34.99 12.10
C ASP A 29 -12.65 -35.01 11.41
N THR A 30 -13.46 -33.97 11.66
CA THR A 30 -14.70 -33.76 10.91
C THR A 30 -14.40 -32.93 9.68
N GLN A 31 -14.49 -33.56 8.51
CA GLN A 31 -14.39 -32.90 7.22
C GLN A 31 -15.71 -32.21 6.86
N VAL A 32 -15.63 -30.96 6.39
CA VAL A 32 -16.77 -30.17 5.93
C VAL A 32 -16.46 -29.55 4.56
N HIS A 33 -17.50 -29.15 3.83
CA HIS A 33 -17.36 -28.38 2.59
C HIS A 33 -17.40 -26.88 2.89
N ASP A 34 -16.28 -26.20 2.70
CA ASP A 34 -16.24 -24.74 2.80
C ASP A 34 -16.84 -24.10 1.55
N HIS A 35 -17.52 -22.97 1.73
CA HIS A 35 -18.08 -22.19 0.66
C HIS A 35 -18.06 -20.70 0.98
N CYS A 36 -17.97 -19.88 -0.06
CA CYS A 36 -18.06 -18.43 0.07
C CYS A 36 -19.49 -18.02 0.46
N HIS A 37 -19.68 -17.33 1.60
CA HIS A 37 -21.03 -16.91 2.01
C HIS A 37 -21.58 -15.75 1.16
N LEU A 38 -20.72 -15.03 0.43
CA LEU A 38 -21.14 -13.98 -0.51
C LEU A 38 -21.65 -14.54 -1.85
N THR A 39 -20.94 -15.48 -2.46
CA THR A 39 -21.26 -16.01 -3.81
C THR A 39 -21.99 -17.36 -3.78
N GLY A 40 -21.95 -18.05 -2.64
CA GLY A 40 -22.42 -19.41 -2.45
C GLY A 40 -21.55 -20.48 -3.11
N ARG A 41 -20.42 -20.13 -3.72
CA ARG A 41 -19.54 -21.06 -4.45
C ARG A 41 -18.70 -21.88 -3.49
N TYR A 42 -18.57 -23.17 -3.77
CA TYR A 42 -17.66 -24.09 -3.08
C TYR A 42 -16.22 -23.61 -3.19
N ARG A 43 -15.46 -23.74 -2.09
CA ARG A 43 -14.04 -23.37 -1.99
C ARG A 43 -13.15 -24.60 -1.87
N GLY A 44 -13.57 -25.60 -1.10
CA GLY A 44 -12.80 -26.81 -0.93
C GLY A 44 -13.17 -27.61 0.33
N PRO A 45 -12.50 -28.76 0.52
CA PRO A 45 -12.62 -29.58 1.73
C PRO A 45 -11.85 -28.92 2.88
N ALA A 46 -12.47 -28.79 4.05
CA ALA A 46 -11.86 -28.16 5.21
C ALA A 46 -12.10 -28.94 6.51
N HIS A 47 -11.23 -28.78 7.50
CA HIS A 47 -11.54 -29.17 8.88
C HIS A 47 -12.72 -28.34 9.38
N SER A 48 -13.63 -28.94 10.15
CA SER A 48 -14.75 -28.20 10.73
C SER A 48 -14.29 -26.98 11.54
N THR A 49 -13.18 -27.08 12.27
CA THR A 49 -12.59 -25.98 13.04
C THR A 49 -12.00 -24.90 12.13
N CYS A 50 -11.25 -25.28 11.09
CA CYS A 50 -10.74 -24.34 10.10
C CYS A 50 -11.87 -23.58 9.41
N ASN A 51 -12.92 -24.28 8.97
CA ASN A 51 -14.09 -23.69 8.32
C ASN A 51 -14.79 -22.66 9.23
N LEU A 52 -15.01 -23.00 10.51
CA LEU A 52 -15.61 -22.06 11.48
C LEU A 52 -14.75 -20.80 11.70
N ASN A 53 -13.42 -20.93 11.60
CA ASN A 53 -12.49 -19.82 11.76
C ASN A 53 -12.22 -19.06 10.45
N TYR A 54 -12.57 -19.63 9.29
CA TYR A 54 -12.36 -19.05 7.98
C TYR A 54 -13.43 -17.99 7.69
N LYS A 55 -13.21 -16.80 8.24
CA LYS A 55 -14.18 -15.70 8.18
C LYS A 55 -14.11 -14.99 6.82
N ASP A 56 -15.29 -14.76 6.24
CA ASP A 56 -15.42 -13.88 5.09
C ASP A 56 -15.11 -12.42 5.48
N SER A 57 -14.36 -11.74 4.60
CA SER A 57 -14.10 -10.31 4.75
C SER A 57 -15.16 -9.52 3.99
N HIS A 58 -15.80 -8.58 4.69
CA HIS A 58 -16.71 -7.58 4.11
C HIS A 58 -16.01 -6.23 3.90
N VAL A 59 -14.67 -6.24 3.87
CA VAL A 59 -13.84 -5.05 3.71
C VAL A 59 -13.55 -4.83 2.23
N ILE A 60 -13.89 -3.64 1.75
CA ILE A 60 -13.46 -3.11 0.46
C ILE A 60 -12.30 -2.14 0.73
N PRO A 61 -11.06 -2.51 0.34
CA PRO A 61 -9.92 -1.60 0.47
C PRO A 61 -10.04 -0.45 -0.53
N VAL A 62 -9.94 0.77 -0.04
CA VAL A 62 -9.85 2.00 -0.82
C VAL A 62 -8.43 2.52 -0.69
N ILE A 63 -7.72 2.60 -1.82
CA ILE A 63 -6.27 2.76 -1.80
C ILE A 63 -5.90 4.13 -2.33
N PHE A 64 -5.14 4.85 -1.51
CA PHE A 64 -4.56 6.14 -1.85
C PHE A 64 -3.03 6.04 -1.77
N HIS A 65 -2.32 6.92 -2.46
CA HIS A 65 -0.86 6.98 -2.39
C HIS A 65 -0.42 8.17 -1.54
N ASN A 66 0.15 7.87 -0.37
CA ASN A 66 0.47 8.83 0.68
C ASN A 66 -0.75 9.51 1.32
N LEU A 67 -1.82 8.73 1.53
CA LEU A 67 -3.06 9.16 2.19
C LEU A 67 -2.82 9.91 3.50
N SER A 68 -1.97 9.33 4.37
CA SER A 68 -1.68 9.88 5.70
C SER A 68 -0.85 11.16 5.65
N GLY A 69 -0.29 11.52 4.50
CA GLY A 69 0.50 12.72 4.28
C GLY A 69 -0.30 13.85 3.62
N TYR A 70 -1.30 13.50 2.81
CA TYR A 70 -2.09 14.45 2.04
C TYR A 70 -3.58 14.28 2.32
N ASP A 71 -4.25 13.29 1.74
CA ASP A 71 -5.71 13.40 1.57
C ASP A 71 -6.56 13.09 2.81
N ALA A 72 -6.01 12.40 3.80
CA ALA A 72 -6.78 11.90 4.94
C ALA A 72 -7.51 13.01 5.71
N HIS A 73 -6.90 14.19 5.87
CA HIS A 73 -7.39 15.22 6.78
C HIS A 73 -8.71 15.86 6.31
N PHE A 74 -8.91 16.01 5.00
CA PHE A 74 -10.14 16.59 4.46
C PHE A 74 -11.15 15.52 4.03
N ILE A 75 -10.71 14.36 3.52
CA ILE A 75 -11.62 13.31 3.07
C ILE A 75 -12.38 12.67 4.23
N ILE A 76 -11.77 12.56 5.40
CA ILE A 76 -12.36 11.83 6.54
C ILE A 76 -13.67 12.45 7.03
N GLU A 77 -13.78 13.77 7.02
CA GLU A 77 -14.99 14.49 7.44
C GLU A 77 -16.13 14.21 6.46
N ASP A 78 -15.86 14.31 5.16
CA ASP A 78 -16.84 14.01 4.12
C ASP A 78 -17.25 12.54 4.16
N VAL A 79 -16.30 11.60 4.27
CA VAL A 79 -16.60 10.16 4.36
C VAL A 79 -17.40 9.83 5.63
N ALA A 80 -17.16 10.53 6.73
CA ALA A 80 -17.92 10.35 7.95
C ALA A 80 -19.39 10.76 7.78
N ASN A 81 -19.66 11.82 7.02
CA ASN A 81 -20.97 12.45 6.93
C ASN A 81 -21.77 12.11 5.66
N ALA A 82 -21.11 11.70 4.57
CA ALA A 82 -21.75 11.49 3.26
C ALA A 82 -22.78 10.35 3.25
N PHE A 83 -22.65 9.36 4.14
CA PHE A 83 -23.61 8.26 4.28
C PHE A 83 -23.63 7.71 5.70
N GLU A 84 -24.74 7.09 6.09
CA GLU A 84 -24.94 6.58 7.45
C GLU A 84 -23.95 5.47 7.83
N GLY A 85 -23.58 5.44 9.11
CA GLY A 85 -22.76 4.40 9.73
C GLY A 85 -21.53 4.94 10.45
N SER A 86 -20.86 4.08 11.22
CA SER A 86 -19.76 4.49 12.10
C SER A 86 -18.42 4.58 11.39
N VAL A 87 -17.51 5.37 11.94
CA VAL A 87 -16.12 5.48 11.48
C VAL A 87 -15.18 4.91 12.55
N GLU A 88 -14.27 4.04 12.15
CA GLU A 88 -13.18 3.50 12.95
C GLU A 88 -11.86 4.16 12.50
N LEU A 89 -11.08 4.67 13.44
CA LEU A 89 -9.81 5.35 13.16
C LEU A 89 -8.63 4.57 13.72
N LEU A 90 -7.53 4.53 12.97
CA LEU A 90 -6.24 4.08 13.47
C LEU A 90 -5.26 5.26 13.47
N PRO A 91 -5.27 6.10 14.53
CA PRO A 91 -4.45 7.30 14.59
C PRO A 91 -2.98 6.98 14.81
N LEU A 92 -2.10 7.73 14.13
CA LEU A 92 -0.66 7.78 14.40
C LEU A 92 -0.32 9.01 15.25
N THR A 93 -0.87 10.16 14.88
CA THR A 93 -0.78 11.41 15.63
C THR A 93 -2.17 12.06 15.69
N LYS A 94 -2.29 13.25 16.29
CA LYS A 94 -3.54 14.02 16.28
C LYS A 94 -4.02 14.40 14.88
N GLU A 95 -3.11 14.45 13.90
CA GLU A 95 -3.36 14.95 12.54
C GLU A 95 -3.13 13.87 11.46
N ARG A 96 -2.50 12.75 11.82
CA ARG A 96 -2.15 11.68 10.88
C ARG A 96 -2.77 10.37 11.30
N TYR A 97 -3.47 9.73 10.37
CA TYR A 97 -4.08 8.42 10.55
C TYR A 97 -3.36 7.40 9.69
N ILE A 98 -3.06 6.22 10.24
CA ILE A 98 -2.53 5.09 9.48
C ILE A 98 -3.57 4.62 8.47
N ALA A 99 -4.82 4.51 8.93
CA ALA A 99 -5.99 4.14 8.15
C ALA A 99 -7.25 4.63 8.85
N PHE A 100 -8.34 4.73 8.10
CA PHE A 100 -9.67 4.88 8.65
C PHE A 100 -10.63 3.96 7.91
N THR A 101 -11.65 3.48 8.60
CA THR A 101 -12.65 2.56 8.05
C THR A 101 -14.04 3.14 8.28
N LYS A 102 -14.82 3.22 7.21
CA LYS A 102 -16.23 3.58 7.27
C LYS A 102 -17.08 2.32 7.21
N ASN A 103 -17.83 2.06 8.26
CA ASN A 103 -18.84 1.01 8.30
C ASN A 103 -20.12 1.55 7.67
N VAL A 104 -20.63 0.92 6.61
CA VAL A 104 -21.84 1.38 5.91
C VAL A 104 -23.07 0.82 6.63
N ALA A 105 -23.98 1.69 7.09
CA ALA A 105 -25.23 1.26 7.73
C ALA A 105 -26.12 0.45 6.74
N ASN A 106 -27.02 -0.36 7.29
CA ASN A 106 -28.04 -1.12 6.52
C ASN A 106 -27.49 -2.08 5.44
N THR A 107 -26.19 -2.42 5.51
CA THR A 107 -25.56 -3.43 4.65
C THR A 107 -25.30 -4.76 5.37
N ALA A 108 -25.82 -4.89 6.59
CA ALA A 108 -25.70 -6.12 7.37
C ALA A 108 -26.39 -7.28 6.64
N ASP A 109 -25.72 -8.43 6.60
CA ASP A 109 -26.32 -9.65 6.09
C ASP A 109 -27.36 -10.23 7.07
N ARG A 110 -27.94 -11.37 6.68
CA ARG A 110 -28.98 -12.08 7.44
C ARG A 110 -28.50 -12.58 8.81
N TYR A 111 -27.21 -12.49 9.12
CA TYR A 111 -26.56 -12.98 10.34
C TYR A 111 -26.19 -11.86 11.33
N GLY A 112 -26.53 -10.59 11.02
CA GLY A 112 -26.53 -9.47 11.97
C GLY A 112 -25.41 -8.43 11.79
N ALA A 113 -25.28 -7.54 12.77
CA ALA A 113 -24.50 -6.29 12.72
C ALA A 113 -22.99 -6.41 12.45
N ARG A 114 -22.41 -7.62 12.44
CA ARG A 114 -20.97 -7.87 12.19
C ARG A 114 -20.59 -8.00 10.72
N ALA A 115 -21.58 -8.03 9.83
CA ALA A 115 -21.42 -8.23 8.39
C ALA A 115 -21.77 -6.97 7.56
N CYS A 116 -21.63 -5.78 8.14
CA CYS A 116 -21.73 -4.55 7.33
C CYS A 116 -20.54 -4.43 6.39
N VAL A 117 -20.78 -3.87 5.20
CA VAL A 117 -19.74 -3.50 4.26
C VAL A 117 -18.87 -2.43 4.90
N LYS A 118 -17.56 -2.64 4.85
CA LYS A 118 -16.56 -1.73 5.40
C LYS A 118 -15.71 -1.15 4.28
N LEU A 119 -15.71 0.16 4.12
CA LEU A 119 -14.77 0.85 3.23
C LEU A 119 -13.53 1.20 4.04
N ARG A 120 -12.42 0.51 3.79
CA ARG A 120 -11.17 0.73 4.53
C ARG A 120 -10.19 1.51 3.69
N PHE A 121 -9.90 2.72 4.10
CA PHE A 121 -8.96 3.60 3.43
C PHE A 121 -7.54 3.28 3.91
N ILE A 122 -6.69 2.82 3.00
CA ILE A 122 -5.30 2.44 3.27
C ILE A 122 -4.32 3.24 2.42
N ASP A 123 -3.12 3.44 2.96
CA ASP A 123 -2.05 4.17 2.32
C ASP A 123 -1.06 3.21 1.64
N SER A 124 -1.09 3.16 0.31
CA SER A 124 -0.13 2.36 -0.48
C SER A 124 1.33 2.73 -0.23
N TYR A 125 1.64 3.96 0.21
CA TYR A 125 3.01 4.36 0.54
C TYR A 125 3.56 3.64 1.79
N LYS A 126 2.67 3.11 2.65
CA LYS A 126 3.05 2.23 3.78
C LYS A 126 3.38 0.81 3.34
N PHE A 127 3.14 0.50 2.07
CA PHE A 127 3.53 -0.76 1.42
C PHE A 127 4.72 -0.57 0.50
N LEU A 128 4.66 0.47 -0.32
CA LEU A 128 5.63 0.79 -1.36
C LEU A 128 6.12 2.23 -1.15
N SER A 129 7.18 2.38 -0.36
CA SER A 129 7.73 3.68 0.09
C SER A 129 8.57 4.39 -0.99
N ALA A 130 7.99 4.55 -2.18
CA ALA A 130 8.57 5.27 -3.30
C ALA A 130 7.50 6.11 -3.99
N SER A 131 7.92 7.10 -4.78
CA SER A 131 6.98 7.90 -5.57
C SER A 131 6.26 7.02 -6.61
N LEU A 132 5.01 7.36 -6.92
CA LEU A 132 4.25 6.69 -7.98
C LEU A 132 5.01 6.64 -9.31
N ASP A 133 5.75 7.68 -9.67
CA ASP A 133 6.58 7.71 -10.87
C ASP A 133 7.65 6.61 -10.86
N LYS A 134 8.39 6.50 -9.75
CA LYS A 134 9.38 5.45 -9.55
C LYS A 134 8.73 4.06 -9.58
N LEU A 135 7.57 3.89 -8.94
CA LEU A 135 6.85 2.62 -8.93
C LEU A 135 6.34 2.22 -10.33
N ALA A 136 5.77 3.17 -11.07
CA ALA A 136 5.30 2.95 -12.43
C ALA A 136 6.45 2.58 -13.38
N SER A 137 7.64 3.16 -13.19
CA SER A 137 8.82 2.84 -14.00
C SER A 137 9.32 1.40 -13.85
N TYR A 138 8.97 0.72 -12.75
CA TYR A 138 9.28 -0.70 -12.56
C TYR A 138 8.27 -1.65 -13.23
N LEU A 139 7.12 -1.13 -13.66
CA LEU A 139 6.12 -1.94 -14.33
C LEU A 139 6.47 -2.17 -15.79
N ASN A 140 6.49 -3.44 -16.17
CA ASN A 140 6.45 -3.82 -17.58
C ASN A 140 5.07 -3.47 -18.16
N ARG A 141 5.05 -3.12 -19.45
CA ARG A 141 3.81 -2.76 -20.16
C ARG A 141 2.76 -3.87 -20.15
N SER A 142 3.18 -5.14 -20.12
CA SER A 142 2.29 -6.30 -19.99
C SER A 142 1.56 -6.36 -18.65
N HIS A 143 2.06 -5.67 -17.63
CA HIS A 143 1.47 -5.62 -16.29
C HIS A 143 0.58 -4.38 -16.08
N MET A 144 0.51 -3.44 -17.03
CA MET A 144 -0.38 -2.27 -16.99
C MET A 144 -1.78 -2.63 -17.53
N ARG A 145 -2.42 -3.62 -16.92
CA ARG A 145 -3.64 -4.26 -17.43
C ARG A 145 -4.86 -3.34 -17.30
N ILE A 146 -4.97 -2.64 -16.18
CA ILE A 146 -6.09 -1.75 -15.86
C ILE A 146 -6.01 -0.50 -16.73
N LEU A 147 -4.83 0.14 -16.79
CA LEU A 147 -4.59 1.29 -17.66
C LEU A 147 -4.88 0.93 -19.12
N ARG A 148 -4.40 -0.22 -19.60
CA ARG A 148 -4.67 -0.68 -20.98
C ARG A 148 -6.14 -0.96 -21.23
N ALA A 149 -6.86 -1.55 -20.27
CA ALA A 149 -8.28 -1.84 -20.44
C ALA A 149 -9.10 -0.55 -20.62
N GLU A 150 -8.77 0.50 -19.86
CA GLU A 150 -9.44 1.80 -19.95
C GLU A 150 -9.13 2.51 -21.28
N PHE A 151 -7.87 2.49 -21.70
CA PHE A 151 -7.39 3.16 -22.91
C PHE A 151 -7.26 2.21 -24.12
N ARG A 152 -8.11 1.18 -24.19
CA ARG A 152 -8.09 0.16 -25.27
C ARG A 152 -8.27 0.71 -26.69
N HIS A 153 -8.82 1.92 -26.80
CA HIS A 153 -9.11 2.61 -28.06
C HIS A 153 -7.91 3.41 -28.58
N LEU A 154 -6.89 3.64 -27.76
CA LEU A 154 -5.69 4.38 -28.16
C LEU A 154 -4.76 3.52 -29.00
N SER A 155 -4.00 4.19 -29.87
CA SER A 155 -2.86 3.57 -30.55
C SER A 155 -1.78 3.17 -29.55
N GLU A 156 -0.87 2.28 -29.95
CA GLU A 156 0.25 1.89 -29.09
C GLU A 156 1.19 3.06 -28.78
N GLU A 157 1.33 4.02 -29.70
CA GLU A 157 2.13 5.22 -29.51
C GLU A 157 1.49 6.17 -28.49
N ASP A 158 0.19 6.40 -28.59
CA ASP A 158 -0.50 7.32 -27.67
C ASP A 158 -0.66 6.69 -26.29
N PHE A 159 -0.90 5.37 -26.22
CA PHE A 159 -0.90 4.66 -24.94
C PHE A 159 0.44 4.81 -24.21
N GLN A 160 1.57 4.75 -24.93
CA GLN A 160 2.90 4.90 -24.31
C GLN A 160 3.05 6.22 -23.57
N LEU A 161 2.43 7.30 -24.06
CA LEU A 161 2.46 8.59 -23.39
C LEU A 161 1.81 8.54 -22.00
N LEU A 162 0.87 7.62 -21.76
CA LEU A 162 0.15 7.49 -20.49
C LEU A 162 0.80 6.49 -19.52
N THR A 163 1.87 5.79 -19.93
CA THR A 163 2.52 4.75 -19.10
C THR A 163 3.45 5.31 -18.02
N ARG A 164 3.82 6.59 -18.11
CA ARG A 164 4.63 7.31 -17.12
C ARG A 164 3.78 8.31 -16.35
N LYS A 165 4.23 8.70 -15.16
CA LYS A 165 3.56 9.76 -14.41
C LYS A 165 3.68 11.07 -15.19
N GLY A 166 2.54 11.75 -15.38
CA GLY A 166 2.52 13.09 -15.95
C GLY A 166 3.00 14.16 -14.94
N VAL A 167 3.01 15.41 -15.37
CA VAL A 167 3.29 16.57 -14.51
C VAL A 167 2.09 17.52 -14.49
N PHE A 168 1.87 18.18 -13.36
CA PHE A 168 0.73 19.08 -13.16
C PHE A 168 1.17 20.36 -12.41
N PRO A 169 0.72 21.55 -12.82
CA PRO A 169 1.15 22.80 -12.21
C PRO A 169 0.30 23.14 -10.97
N TYR A 170 0.57 22.41 -9.86
CA TYR A 170 -0.24 22.47 -8.63
C TYR A 170 -0.42 23.88 -8.05
N GLU A 171 0.64 24.68 -8.01
CA GLU A 171 0.59 26.04 -7.43
C GLU A 171 -0.09 27.05 -8.36
N TYR A 172 -0.06 26.80 -9.67
CA TYR A 172 -0.68 27.66 -10.66
C TYR A 172 -2.20 27.54 -10.68
N VAL A 173 -2.72 26.32 -10.52
CA VAL A 173 -4.15 26.02 -10.52
C VAL A 173 -4.74 26.31 -9.14
N ASN A 174 -4.87 27.59 -8.83
CA ASN A 174 -5.36 28.09 -7.54
C ASN A 174 -6.83 28.54 -7.58
N SER A 175 -7.51 28.43 -8.73
CA SER A 175 -8.91 28.78 -8.89
C SER A 175 -9.58 27.94 -9.98
N THR A 176 -10.91 27.86 -9.93
CA THR A 176 -11.72 27.13 -10.93
C THR A 176 -11.60 27.75 -12.32
N GLU A 177 -11.39 29.06 -12.41
CA GLU A 177 -11.28 29.79 -13.68
C GLU A 177 -10.03 29.35 -14.46
N LYS A 178 -8.95 28.98 -13.75
CA LYS A 178 -7.72 28.44 -14.37
C LYS A 178 -7.97 27.16 -15.16
N LEU A 179 -8.94 26.35 -14.76
CA LEU A 179 -9.30 25.12 -15.48
C LEU A 179 -9.89 25.40 -16.87
N HIS A 180 -10.41 26.61 -17.11
CA HIS A 180 -10.94 27.02 -18.41
C HIS A 180 -9.87 27.61 -19.34
N GLU A 181 -8.62 27.76 -18.89
CA GLU A 181 -7.54 28.24 -19.75
C GLU A 181 -7.25 27.25 -20.88
N THR A 182 -7.22 27.76 -22.11
CA THR A 182 -7.13 26.94 -23.33
C THR A 182 -5.70 26.69 -23.81
N ARG A 183 -4.72 26.98 -22.95
CA ARG A 183 -3.29 26.81 -23.26
C ARG A 183 -2.61 26.16 -22.08
N LEU A 184 -1.64 25.29 -22.38
CA LEU A 184 -0.76 24.77 -21.35
C LEU A 184 0.05 25.93 -20.74
N PRO A 185 0.07 26.09 -19.41
CA PRO A 185 0.88 27.11 -18.74
C PRO A 185 2.36 26.98 -19.08
N SER A 186 3.12 28.07 -18.94
CA SER A 186 4.57 28.04 -19.19
C SER A 186 5.29 27.10 -18.20
N ARG A 187 6.51 26.66 -18.55
CA ARG A 187 7.30 25.76 -17.69
C ARG A 187 7.54 26.34 -16.30
N GLU A 188 7.73 27.66 -16.20
CA GLU A 188 7.94 28.37 -14.94
C GLU A 188 6.70 28.29 -14.03
N SER A 189 5.52 28.12 -14.61
CA SER A 189 4.26 27.94 -13.86
C SER A 189 4.13 26.55 -13.21
N PHE A 190 5.03 25.61 -13.53
CA PHE A 190 5.13 24.29 -12.88
C PHE A 190 6.10 24.30 -11.69
N HIS A 191 6.44 25.47 -11.15
CA HIS A 191 7.21 25.59 -9.93
C HIS A 191 6.55 24.85 -8.75
N SER A 192 7.38 24.24 -7.91
CA SER A 192 6.97 23.58 -6.68
C SER A 192 7.79 24.10 -5.50
N SER A 193 7.14 24.76 -4.55
CA SER A 193 7.70 25.21 -3.27
C SER A 193 8.24 24.07 -2.41
N LEU A 194 7.74 22.85 -2.62
CA LEU A 194 8.19 21.62 -1.97
C LEU A 194 9.61 21.23 -2.38
N THR A 195 9.98 21.51 -3.63
CA THR A 195 11.30 21.21 -4.19
C THR A 195 12.17 22.46 -4.37
N GLY A 196 11.55 23.65 -4.39
CA GLY A 196 12.22 24.91 -4.70
C GLY A 196 12.62 25.06 -6.17
N ASP A 197 12.06 24.22 -7.05
CA ASP A 197 12.47 24.07 -8.44
C ASP A 197 11.26 23.99 -9.39
N THR A 198 11.52 24.29 -10.66
CA THR A 198 10.56 24.06 -11.76
C THR A 198 10.73 22.67 -12.34
N VAL A 199 9.71 22.21 -13.06
CA VAL A 199 9.71 20.91 -13.74
C VAL A 199 10.87 20.79 -14.74
N ALA A 200 11.43 19.59 -14.88
CA ALA A 200 12.48 19.30 -15.85
C ALA A 200 12.02 19.54 -17.29
N ASP A 201 12.97 19.86 -18.19
CA ASP A 201 12.65 20.16 -19.59
C ASP A 201 11.99 18.98 -20.31
N ASP A 202 12.48 17.76 -20.07
CA ASP A 202 11.93 16.53 -20.65
C ASP A 202 10.49 16.26 -20.18
N ASP A 203 10.19 16.60 -18.92
CA ASP A 203 8.86 16.44 -18.33
C ASP A 203 7.87 17.45 -18.89
N TYR A 204 8.30 18.70 -19.11
CA TYR A 204 7.48 19.72 -19.75
C TYR A 204 7.26 19.45 -21.25
N ALA A 205 8.29 18.95 -21.95
CA ALA A 205 8.17 18.50 -23.33
C ALA A 205 7.18 17.33 -23.44
N HIS A 206 7.19 16.41 -22.48
CA HIS A 206 6.22 15.34 -22.38
C HIS A 206 4.79 15.87 -22.16
N ALA A 207 4.58 16.80 -21.21
CA ALA A 207 3.29 17.44 -20.99
C ALA A 207 2.76 18.16 -22.24
N THR A 208 3.63 18.86 -22.96
CA THR A 208 3.31 19.51 -24.24
C THR A 208 2.90 18.49 -25.31
N THR A 209 3.60 17.36 -25.36
CA THR A 209 3.27 16.26 -26.28
C THR A 209 1.91 15.66 -25.96
N VAL A 210 1.62 15.40 -24.68
CA VAL A 210 0.31 14.91 -24.23
C VAL A 210 -0.79 15.92 -24.58
N TRP A 211 -0.60 17.20 -24.25
CA TRP A 211 -1.56 18.26 -24.59
C TRP A 211 -1.94 18.26 -26.07
N ASN A 212 -0.93 18.20 -26.95
CA ASN A 212 -1.15 18.24 -28.40
C ASN A 212 -1.71 16.93 -28.96
N ARG A 213 -1.18 15.76 -28.55
CA ARG A 213 -1.58 14.45 -29.09
C ARG A 213 -3.00 14.06 -28.70
N PHE A 214 -3.43 14.41 -27.49
CA PHE A 214 -4.79 14.16 -27.01
C PHE A 214 -5.77 15.29 -27.32
N ALA A 215 -5.35 16.29 -28.11
CA ALA A 215 -6.17 17.44 -28.52
C ALA A 215 -6.86 18.12 -27.33
N ILE A 216 -6.10 18.37 -26.26
CA ILE A 216 -6.63 18.94 -25.02
C ILE A 216 -6.98 20.41 -25.23
N GLU A 217 -8.22 20.76 -24.93
CA GLU A 217 -8.77 22.10 -25.21
C GLU A 217 -8.58 23.05 -24.04
N ASN A 218 -8.51 22.55 -22.81
CA ASN A 218 -8.37 23.36 -21.61
C ASN A 218 -7.68 22.61 -20.46
N LEU A 219 -7.24 23.37 -19.45
CA LEU A 219 -6.49 22.84 -18.32
C LEU A 219 -7.32 21.89 -17.44
N GLY A 220 -8.65 22.02 -17.44
CA GLY A 220 -9.57 21.07 -16.80
C GLY A 220 -9.50 19.68 -17.43
N GLN A 221 -9.58 19.58 -18.76
CA GLN A 221 -9.41 18.31 -19.48
C GLN A 221 -8.01 17.72 -19.25
N TYR A 222 -6.96 18.55 -19.18
CA TYR A 222 -5.62 18.10 -18.81
C TYR A 222 -5.58 17.52 -17.40
N SER A 223 -6.23 18.19 -16.44
CA SER A 223 -6.35 17.73 -15.05
C SER A 223 -7.08 16.38 -14.97
N ASP A 224 -8.18 16.20 -15.70
CA ASP A 224 -8.94 14.95 -15.72
C ASP A 224 -8.11 13.80 -16.27
N LEU A 225 -7.41 14.00 -17.39
CA LEU A 225 -6.52 13.00 -17.97
C LEU A 225 -5.36 12.68 -17.01
N TYR A 226 -4.77 13.71 -16.39
CA TYR A 226 -3.71 13.58 -15.40
C TYR A 226 -4.16 12.71 -14.22
N LEU A 227 -5.26 13.09 -13.56
CA LEU A 227 -5.77 12.40 -12.38
C LEU A 227 -6.16 10.96 -12.71
N LYS A 228 -6.91 10.76 -13.81
CA LYS A 228 -7.32 9.42 -14.27
C LYS A 228 -6.11 8.52 -14.52
N THR A 229 -5.08 9.03 -15.20
CA THR A 229 -3.86 8.26 -15.48
C THR A 229 -3.11 7.92 -14.19
N ASN A 230 -2.98 8.86 -13.25
CA ASN A 230 -2.34 8.60 -11.94
C ASN A 230 -3.08 7.52 -11.14
N VAL A 231 -4.42 7.56 -11.11
CA VAL A 231 -5.25 6.57 -10.39
C VAL A 231 -5.11 5.18 -11.02
N LEU A 232 -5.14 5.09 -12.36
CA LEU A 232 -5.01 3.82 -13.07
C LEU A 232 -3.60 3.23 -12.93
N LEU A 233 -2.56 4.06 -13.00
CA LEU A 233 -1.17 3.64 -12.74
C LEU A 233 -1.01 3.11 -11.31
N LEU A 234 -1.59 3.79 -10.31
CA LEU A 234 -1.56 3.32 -8.94
C LEU A 234 -2.27 1.97 -8.79
N ALA A 235 -3.41 1.79 -9.46
CA ALA A 235 -4.12 0.52 -9.47
C ALA A 235 -3.27 -0.61 -10.07
N ASP A 236 -2.64 -0.39 -11.23
CA ASP A 236 -1.75 -1.39 -11.83
C ASP A 236 -0.53 -1.70 -10.95
N VAL A 237 0.08 -0.69 -10.33
CA VAL A 237 1.20 -0.87 -9.38
C VAL A 237 0.77 -1.74 -8.20
N PHE A 238 -0.36 -1.41 -7.59
CA PHE A 238 -0.79 -2.10 -6.38
C PHE A 238 -1.33 -3.51 -6.67
N GLU A 239 -2.05 -3.72 -7.78
CA GLU A 239 -2.47 -5.06 -8.20
C GLU A 239 -1.27 -5.96 -8.52
N ASN A 240 -0.23 -5.42 -9.19
CA ASN A 240 0.98 -6.20 -9.46
C ASN A 240 1.71 -6.59 -8.16
N PHE A 241 1.74 -5.68 -7.19
CA PHE A 241 2.26 -5.96 -5.85
C PHE A 241 1.42 -7.05 -5.14
N ARG A 242 0.09 -6.95 -5.17
CA ARG A 242 -0.81 -7.97 -4.61
C ARG A 242 -0.59 -9.35 -5.24
N ASP A 243 -0.57 -9.42 -6.57
CA ASP A 243 -0.34 -10.67 -7.31
C ASP A 243 0.99 -11.32 -6.91
N THR A 244 2.03 -10.52 -6.75
CA THR A 244 3.36 -10.99 -6.33
C THR A 244 3.35 -11.50 -4.89
N CYS A 245 2.72 -10.77 -3.97
CA CYS A 245 2.57 -11.16 -2.57
C CYS A 245 1.77 -12.45 -2.39
N ILE A 246 0.61 -12.55 -3.04
CA ILE A 246 -0.26 -13.74 -2.98
C ILE A 246 0.49 -14.96 -3.52
N ARG A 247 1.18 -14.83 -4.66
CA ARG A 247 1.96 -15.93 -5.24
C ARG A 247 3.13 -16.37 -4.36
N SER A 248 3.80 -15.43 -3.69
CA SER A 248 5.03 -15.72 -2.95
C SER A 248 4.76 -16.19 -1.52
N TYR A 249 3.70 -15.66 -0.88
CA TYR A 249 3.45 -15.84 0.55
C TYR A 249 2.03 -16.34 0.86
N GLY A 250 1.12 -16.44 -0.12
CA GLY A 250 -0.25 -16.88 0.11
C GLY A 250 -1.14 -15.87 0.85
N LEU A 251 -0.65 -14.65 1.07
CA LEU A 251 -1.37 -13.58 1.77
C LEU A 251 -1.60 -12.39 0.84
N ASP A 252 -2.77 -11.78 0.95
CA ASP A 252 -3.12 -10.57 0.20
C ASP A 252 -2.82 -9.31 1.01
N PRO A 253 -1.88 -8.45 0.57
CA PRO A 253 -1.50 -7.26 1.31
C PRO A 253 -2.64 -6.22 1.42
N ALA A 254 -3.68 -6.29 0.58
CA ALA A 254 -4.83 -5.39 0.66
C ALA A 254 -5.68 -5.60 1.92
N HIS A 255 -5.48 -6.69 2.67
CA HIS A 255 -6.12 -6.94 3.95
C HIS A 255 -5.35 -6.38 5.16
N TYR A 256 -4.19 -5.80 4.92
CA TYR A 256 -3.32 -5.23 5.95
C TYR A 256 -3.37 -3.70 5.94
N TYR A 257 -2.85 -3.09 7.00
CA TYR A 257 -2.71 -1.64 7.09
C TYR A 257 -1.35 -1.14 6.58
N THR A 258 -0.29 -1.94 6.74
CA THR A 258 1.09 -1.57 6.42
C THR A 258 1.92 -2.81 6.05
N LEU A 259 3.06 -2.61 5.37
CA LEU A 259 3.97 -3.71 5.04
C LEU A 259 4.51 -4.46 6.26
N PRO A 260 4.93 -3.81 7.38
CA PRO A 260 5.40 -4.54 8.55
C PRO A 260 4.38 -5.54 9.11
N GLY A 261 3.10 -5.15 9.19
CA GLY A 261 2.03 -6.05 9.62
C GLY A 261 1.84 -7.23 8.67
N TYR A 262 1.88 -6.97 7.36
CA TYR A 262 1.86 -8.02 6.34
C TYR A 262 3.05 -8.98 6.48
N THR A 263 4.27 -8.46 6.62
CA THR A 263 5.49 -9.28 6.71
C THR A 263 5.54 -10.10 8.00
N TRP A 264 4.95 -9.59 9.08
CA TRP A 264 4.83 -10.31 10.34
C TRP A 264 3.98 -11.56 10.16
N ASP A 265 2.78 -11.42 9.58
CA ASP A 265 1.89 -12.55 9.32
C ASP A 265 2.46 -13.51 8.27
N ALA A 266 3.15 -13.00 7.24
CA ALA A 266 3.85 -13.84 6.27
C ALA A 266 4.94 -14.70 6.95
N MET A 267 5.66 -14.13 7.92
CA MET A 267 6.65 -14.86 8.72
C MET A 267 5.99 -15.92 9.61
N LEU A 268 4.86 -15.61 10.25
CA LEU A 268 4.10 -16.59 11.04
C LEU A 268 3.61 -17.76 10.18
N LEU A 269 3.02 -17.46 9.01
CA LEU A 269 2.52 -18.48 8.09
C LEU A 269 3.66 -19.36 7.57
N TYR A 270 4.80 -18.77 7.23
CA TYR A 270 5.96 -19.50 6.72
C TYR A 270 6.62 -20.40 7.78
N THR A 271 6.77 -19.89 9.01
CA THR A 271 7.46 -20.63 10.09
C THR A 271 6.54 -21.60 10.83
N GLY A 272 5.24 -21.34 10.85
CA GLY A 272 4.27 -22.07 11.65
C GLY A 272 4.49 -21.93 13.17
N ILE A 273 5.28 -20.94 13.61
CA ILE A 273 5.57 -20.73 15.03
C ILE A 273 4.38 -20.06 15.72
N GLU A 274 4.06 -20.51 16.92
CA GLU A 274 3.08 -19.88 17.80
C GLU A 274 3.84 -19.10 18.87
N PHE A 275 3.72 -17.77 18.86
CA PHE A 275 4.33 -16.94 19.89
C PHE A 275 3.51 -16.96 21.17
N GLU A 276 4.19 -17.17 22.29
CA GLU A 276 3.61 -16.95 23.60
C GLU A 276 3.62 -15.45 23.95
N LEU A 277 2.55 -14.99 24.60
CA LEU A 277 2.49 -13.62 25.10
C LEU A 277 3.46 -13.48 26.28
N LEU A 278 4.32 -12.47 26.25
CA LEU A 278 5.15 -12.12 27.41
C LEU A 278 4.27 -11.64 28.56
N THR A 279 4.15 -12.45 29.61
CA THR A 279 3.38 -12.12 30.82
C THR A 279 4.23 -11.53 31.95
N ASP A 280 5.55 -11.68 31.87
CA ASP A 280 6.50 -11.19 32.88
C ASP A 280 7.13 -9.85 32.45
N VAL A 281 7.07 -8.86 33.34
CA VAL A 281 7.63 -7.52 33.13
C VAL A 281 9.16 -7.54 32.97
N ASP A 282 9.85 -8.48 33.60
CA ASP A 282 11.30 -8.57 33.52
C ASP A 282 11.74 -9.12 32.15
N MET A 283 10.96 -10.02 31.55
CA MET A 283 11.18 -10.46 30.16
C MET A 283 10.97 -9.31 29.17
N VAL A 284 9.92 -8.51 29.36
CA VAL A 284 9.66 -7.33 28.52
C VAL A 284 10.83 -6.34 28.64
N ARG A 285 11.23 -6.00 29.87
CA ARG A 285 12.36 -5.11 30.13
C ARG A 285 13.65 -5.66 29.54
N PHE A 286 13.92 -6.95 29.66
CA PHE A 286 15.11 -7.58 29.08
C PHE A 286 15.18 -7.33 27.57
N VAL A 287 14.07 -7.53 26.86
CA VAL A 287 13.98 -7.26 25.42
C VAL A 287 14.17 -5.78 25.12
N GLU A 288 13.43 -4.89 25.81
CA GLU A 288 13.51 -3.43 25.60
C GLU A 288 14.92 -2.88 25.82
N HIS A 289 15.59 -3.31 26.90
CA HIS A 289 16.97 -2.90 27.21
C HIS A 289 17.98 -3.48 26.21
N GLY A 290 17.62 -4.53 25.48
CA GLY A 290 18.42 -5.13 24.41
C GLY A 290 18.26 -4.45 23.05
N VAL A 291 17.21 -3.66 22.83
CA VAL A 291 16.96 -3.00 21.52
C VAL A 291 18.08 -1.99 21.24
N ARG A 292 18.74 -2.15 20.09
CA ARG A 292 19.73 -1.21 19.55
C ARG A 292 19.33 -0.83 18.13
N GLY A 293 19.49 0.45 17.78
CA GLY A 293 19.35 0.91 16.40
C GLY A 293 20.57 0.55 15.55
N GLY A 294 20.56 0.98 14.29
CA GLY A 294 21.74 0.87 13.42
C GLY A 294 22.92 1.67 13.98
N LEU A 295 24.13 1.15 13.80
CA LEU A 295 25.35 1.87 14.16
C LEU A 295 25.51 3.08 13.23
N SER A 296 25.39 4.29 13.77
CA SER A 296 25.70 5.53 13.07
C SER A 296 26.97 6.12 13.64
N GLN A 297 28.05 6.09 12.86
CA GLN A 297 29.36 6.62 13.26
C GLN A 297 29.79 7.76 12.34
N CYS A 298 30.01 8.94 12.92
CA CYS A 298 30.66 10.06 12.25
C CYS A 298 32.14 10.07 12.65
N SER A 299 32.97 9.28 11.97
CA SER A 299 34.42 9.28 12.20
C SER A 299 35.09 10.43 11.45
N HIS A 300 36.01 11.14 12.11
CA HIS A 300 36.97 11.98 11.39
C HIS A 300 37.89 11.08 10.55
N ARG A 301 38.16 11.45 9.29
CA ARG A 301 39.09 10.70 8.40
C ARG A 301 40.49 10.55 8.98
N TYR A 302 40.86 11.48 9.86
CA TYR A 302 42.10 11.47 10.61
C TYR A 302 41.85 12.17 11.95
N ALA A 303 42.27 11.53 13.03
CA ALA A 303 42.34 12.14 14.34
C ALA A 303 43.74 11.86 14.89
N ARG A 304 44.38 12.88 15.41
CA ARG A 304 45.70 12.77 16.04
C ARG A 304 45.58 13.29 17.46
N ALA A 305 45.81 12.42 18.43
CA ALA A 305 45.97 12.81 19.81
C ALA A 305 47.35 13.45 20.04
N ASN A 306 47.39 14.55 20.77
CA ASN A 306 48.61 15.13 21.31
C ASN A 306 48.99 14.40 22.61
N ASN A 307 49.38 13.13 22.49
CA ASN A 307 49.67 12.28 23.64
C ASN A 307 51.12 12.50 24.12
N ARG A 308 51.29 12.88 25.39
CA ARG A 308 52.62 13.13 26.02
C ARG A 308 53.57 11.92 26.01
N TYR A 309 53.04 10.72 25.83
CA TYR A 309 53.82 9.48 25.74
C TYR A 309 54.17 9.11 24.29
N ALA A 310 53.70 9.87 23.30
CA ALA A 310 54.01 9.63 21.89
C ALA A 310 55.20 10.49 21.43
N PRO A 311 56.04 10.00 20.48
CA PRO A 311 57.20 10.74 19.98
C PRO A 311 56.86 12.07 19.31
N SER A 312 55.61 12.27 18.91
CA SER A 312 55.14 13.45 18.21
C SER A 312 54.33 14.40 19.09
N TYR A 313 54.64 14.44 20.39
CA TYR A 313 54.02 15.34 21.35
C TYR A 313 54.49 16.79 21.14
N TYR A 314 53.55 17.73 21.19
CA TYR A 314 53.82 19.16 21.13
C TYR A 314 53.54 19.78 22.51
N PRO A 315 54.58 20.21 23.27
CA PRO A 315 54.42 20.76 24.63
C PRO A 315 53.60 22.06 24.70
N SER A 316 53.46 22.76 23.58
CA SER A 316 52.69 24.01 23.47
C SER A 316 51.18 23.80 23.39
N GLU A 317 50.73 22.56 23.17
CA GLU A 317 49.31 22.21 23.07
C GLU A 317 48.89 21.32 24.24
N PRO A 318 47.62 21.40 24.69
CA PRO A 318 47.10 20.53 25.74
C PRO A 318 47.19 19.06 25.33
N SER A 319 47.50 18.18 26.28
CA SER A 319 47.58 16.74 25.99
C SER A 319 46.20 16.15 25.74
N SER A 320 46.06 15.36 24.68
CA SER A 320 44.82 14.68 24.31
C SER A 320 45.07 13.20 24.02
N TYR A 321 44.00 12.40 24.13
CA TYR A 321 44.00 10.96 23.92
C TYR A 321 42.86 10.59 22.97
N LEU A 322 43.09 9.60 22.11
CA LEU A 322 42.00 8.98 21.35
C LEU A 322 41.48 7.82 22.19
N MET A 323 40.18 7.81 22.47
CA MET A 323 39.52 6.64 23.05
C MET A 323 39.06 5.72 21.90
N TYR A 324 39.26 4.41 22.06
CA TYR A 324 38.72 3.40 21.15
C TYR A 324 37.29 3.05 21.54
#